data_AF-A0A2N0BIZ5-F1
#
_entry.id   AF-A0A2N0BIZ5-F1
#
_cell.length_a   1.000
_cell.length_b   1.000
_cell.length_c   1.000
_cell.angle_alpha   90.00
_cell.angle_beta   90.00
_cell.angle_gamma   90.00
#
_symmetry.space_group_name_H-M   'P 1'
#
loop_
_entity.id
_entity.type
_entity.pdbx_description
1 polymer ?
#
loop_
_entity_poly.entity_id
_entity_poly.type
_entity_poly.pdbx_seq_one_letter_code
_entity_poly.pdbx_strand_id
1 'polypeptide(L)'
;MKSETITLQRGRIFQKFFSSKNLEDATVFCFFGTLKSDGTFWKEGEFETQILPDGYLLIMREVETSKLKSGIFQFDILVERPDPTWPESQNANYEYFGILKVQ
;
A
#
# COMPACT_ATOMS: atom_id res chain seq x y z
N MET A 1 11.64 2.94 7.18
CA MET A 1 10.26 2.41 7.18
C MET A 1 9.45 3.06 8.29
N LYS A 2 8.21 3.49 8.04
CA LYS A 2 7.33 4.22 8.98
C LYS A 2 6.06 3.40 9.27
N SER A 3 5.61 3.38 10.53
CA SER A 3 4.39 2.65 10.92
C SER A 3 3.15 3.54 10.85
N GLU A 4 2.05 3.02 10.33
CA GLU A 4 0.77 3.72 10.17
C GLU A 4 -0.43 2.83 10.53
N THR A 5 -1.52 3.46 10.96
CA THR A 5 -2.84 2.80 11.03
C THR A 5 -3.80 3.50 10.09
N ILE A 6 -4.45 2.74 9.24
CA ILE A 6 -5.40 3.24 8.25
C ILE A 6 -6.76 2.58 8.47
N THR A 7 -7.83 3.36 8.32
CA THR A 7 -9.20 2.87 8.45
C THR A 7 -9.91 3.06 7.12
N LEU A 8 -10.50 1.98 6.61
CA LEU A 8 -11.30 1.93 5.41
C LEU A 8 -12.73 1.57 5.80
N GLN A 9 -13.69 2.33 5.29
CA GLN A 9 -15.11 2.05 5.47
C GLN A 9 -15.64 1.35 4.22
N ARG A 10 -16.33 0.23 4.43
CA ARG A 10 -16.92 -0.56 3.33
C ARG A 10 -17.99 0.24 2.62
N GLY A 11 -18.04 0.13 1.30
CA GLY A 11 -18.98 0.88 0.47
C GLY A 11 -18.72 2.38 0.49
N ARG A 12 -17.46 2.80 0.66
CA ARG A 12 -17.04 4.19 0.50
C ARG A 12 -15.76 4.27 -0.30
N ILE A 13 -15.55 5.38 -1.01
CA ILE A 13 -14.26 5.66 -1.62
C ILE A 13 -13.22 5.83 -0.50
N PHE A 14 -12.13 5.10 -0.59
CA PHE A 14 -10.97 5.26 0.27
C PHE A 14 -9.86 5.99 -0.47
N GLN A 15 -9.25 6.97 0.19
CA GLN A 15 -8.06 7.64 -0.28
C GLN A 15 -7.20 8.06 0.91
N LYS A 16 -5.90 7.77 0.87
CA LYS A 16 -4.93 8.25 1.87
C LYS A 16 -3.61 8.63 1.22
N PHE A 17 -3.09 9.79 1.59
CA PHE A 17 -1.79 10.29 1.16
C PHE A 17 -0.66 9.80 2.04
N PHE A 18 0.49 9.52 1.41
CA PHE A 18 1.75 9.19 2.06
C PHE A 18 2.87 10.03 1.44
N SER A 19 3.61 10.75 2.29
CA SER A 19 4.73 11.58 1.85
C SER A 19 5.90 10.72 1.39
N SER A 20 6.47 11.02 0.23
CA SER A 20 7.68 10.37 -0.26
C SER A 20 8.44 11.29 -1.21
N LYS A 21 9.68 10.93 -1.56
CA LYS A 21 10.57 11.75 -2.40
C LYS A 21 11.09 10.93 -3.56
N ASN A 22 11.58 11.61 -4.60
CA ASN A 22 12.21 11.00 -5.76
C ASN A 22 11.30 9.93 -6.39
N LEU A 23 10.10 10.34 -6.79
CA LEU A 23 9.08 9.45 -7.35
C LEU A 23 8.97 9.52 -8.88
N GLU A 24 9.88 10.24 -9.54
CA GLU A 24 9.95 10.26 -11.00
C GLU A 24 10.17 8.83 -11.51
N ASP A 25 9.26 8.37 -12.38
CA ASP A 25 9.20 7.00 -12.91
C ASP A 25 9.16 5.90 -11.84
N ALA A 26 8.78 6.23 -10.60
CA ALA A 26 8.61 5.24 -9.56
C ALA A 26 7.32 4.42 -9.78
N THR A 27 7.29 3.23 -9.19
CA THR A 27 6.07 2.43 -9.05
C THR A 27 5.83 2.15 -7.57
N VAL A 28 4.58 2.27 -7.13
CA VAL A 28 4.19 2.06 -5.74
C VAL A 28 3.25 0.87 -5.67
N PHE A 29 3.57 -0.10 -4.82
CA PHE A 29 2.73 -1.26 -4.56
C PHE A 29 2.28 -1.25 -3.11
N CYS A 30 0.99 -1.48 -2.88
CA CYS A 30 0.45 -1.68 -1.55
C CYS A 30 -0.56 -2.81 -1.55
N PHE A 31 -0.16 -3.94 -0.96
CA PHE A 31 -1.02 -5.08 -0.69
C PHE A 31 -1.39 -5.11 0.77
N PHE A 32 -2.56 -5.63 1.09
CA PHE A 32 -2.93 -5.92 2.46
C PHE A 32 -3.50 -7.32 2.61
N GLY A 33 -3.39 -7.85 3.82
CA GLY A 33 -3.67 -9.25 4.08
C GLY A 33 -3.49 -9.64 5.53
N THR A 34 -3.52 -10.95 5.78
CA THR A 34 -3.32 -11.51 7.11
C THR A 34 -2.05 -12.35 7.12
N LEU A 35 -1.12 -12.04 8.03
CA LEU A 35 -0.02 -12.94 8.34
C LEU A 35 -0.53 -14.12 9.17
N LYS A 36 -0.35 -15.33 8.65
CA LYS A 36 -0.73 -16.58 9.32
C LYS A 36 0.38 -17.02 10.27
N SER A 37 0.02 -17.91 11.21
CA SER A 37 0.94 -18.43 12.23
C SER A 37 2.11 -19.24 11.66
N ASP A 38 1.97 -19.77 10.44
CA ASP A 38 3.02 -20.47 9.70
C ASP A 38 3.98 -19.51 8.96
N GLY A 39 3.79 -18.19 9.12
CA GLY A 39 4.58 -17.16 8.45
C GLY A 39 4.12 -16.82 7.03
N THR A 40 3.08 -17.47 6.52
CA THR A 40 2.53 -17.15 5.19
C THR A 40 1.69 -15.87 5.22
N PHE A 41 1.83 -15.04 4.19
CA PHE A 41 0.99 -13.84 4.03
C PHE A 41 -0.17 -14.14 3.08
N TRP A 42 -1.38 -14.12 3.62
CA TRP A 42 -2.59 -14.27 2.80
C TRP A 42 -3.08 -12.90 2.34
N LYS A 43 -2.87 -12.59 1.05
CA LYS A 43 -3.34 -11.34 0.42
C LYS A 43 -4.87 -11.30 0.38
N GLU A 44 -5.43 -10.21 0.88
CA GLU A 44 -6.87 -9.91 0.88
C GLU A 44 -7.24 -8.85 -0.15
N GLY A 45 -6.30 -7.96 -0.48
CA GLY A 45 -6.51 -6.94 -1.50
C GLY A 45 -5.28 -6.12 -1.82
N GLU A 46 -5.48 -5.15 -2.71
CA GLU A 46 -4.46 -4.20 -3.16
C GLU A 46 -5.08 -2.82 -3.34
N PHE A 47 -4.28 -1.77 -3.19
CA PHE A 47 -4.71 -0.40 -3.46
C PHE A 47 -4.27 0.02 -4.86
N GLU A 48 -5.13 0.76 -5.56
CA GLU A 48 -4.70 1.59 -6.70
C GLU A 48 -3.78 2.68 -6.16
N THR A 49 -2.72 3.03 -6.90
CA THR A 49 -1.77 4.06 -6.49
C THR A 49 -1.70 5.19 -7.49
N GLN A 50 -1.71 6.43 -7.00
CA GLN A 50 -1.47 7.61 -7.81
C GLN A 50 -0.25 8.36 -7.28
N ILE A 51 0.79 8.51 -8.11
CA ILE A 51 2.00 9.26 -7.77
C ILE A 51 1.75 10.76 -7.93
N LEU A 52 2.23 11.52 -6.95
CA LEU A 52 2.20 12.98 -6.88
C LEU A 52 3.63 13.50 -6.66
N PRO A 53 3.91 14.80 -6.88
CA PRO A 53 5.26 15.35 -6.72
C PRO A 53 5.87 15.18 -5.31
N ASP A 54 5.04 15.14 -4.26
CA ASP A 54 5.44 15.10 -2.85
C ASP A 54 5.10 13.78 -2.15
N GLY A 55 4.61 12.78 -2.89
CA GLY A 55 4.15 11.52 -2.31
C GLY A 55 3.26 10.73 -3.24
N TYR A 56 2.41 9.90 -2.67
CA TYR A 56 1.44 9.10 -3.42
C TYR A 56 0.16 8.90 -2.64
N LEU A 57 -0.93 8.68 -3.38
CA LEU A 57 -2.22 8.31 -2.84
C LEU A 57 -2.43 6.81 -2.97
N LEU A 58 -2.84 6.16 -1.89
CA LEU A 58 -3.50 4.86 -1.97
C LEU A 58 -5.00 5.10 -2.15
N ILE A 59 -5.59 4.45 -3.15
CA ILE A 59 -6.97 4.64 -3.56
C ILE A 59 -7.65 3.27 -3.63
N MET A 60 -8.90 3.20 -3.16
CA MET A 60 -9.76 2.07 -3.43
C MET A 60 -11.18 2.56 -3.66
N ARG A 61 -11.78 2.11 -4.78
CA ARG A 61 -13.12 2.53 -5.19
C ARG A 61 -14.19 1.91 -4.30
N GLU A 62 -15.33 2.58 -4.23
CA GLU A 62 -16.50 2.15 -3.44
C GLU A 62 -16.87 0.68 -3.70
N VAL A 63 -16.95 0.29 -4.99
CA VAL A 63 -17.29 -1.07 -5.40
C VAL A 63 -16.32 -2.10 -4.83
N GLU A 64 -15.02 -1.81 -4.80
CA GLU A 64 -14.03 -2.74 -4.23
C GLU A 64 -14.10 -2.76 -2.71
N THR A 65 -14.20 -1.59 -2.05
CA THR A 65 -14.33 -1.53 -0.59
C THR A 65 -15.56 -2.29 -0.06
N SER A 66 -16.68 -2.29 -0.80
CA SER A 66 -17.92 -2.96 -0.41
C SER A 66 -17.79 -4.48 -0.32
N LYS A 67 -16.90 -5.07 -1.16
CA LYS A 67 -16.65 -6.51 -1.25
C LYS A 67 -15.74 -7.01 -0.12
N LEU A 68 -15.00 -6.12 0.53
CA LEU A 68 -14.09 -6.49 1.61
C LEU A 68 -14.85 -7.04 2.81
N LYS A 69 -14.22 -7.97 3.53
CA LYS A 69 -14.68 -8.42 4.84
C LYS A 69 -14.23 -7.42 5.90
N SER A 70 -15.11 -7.09 6.85
CA SER A 70 -14.71 -6.31 8.03
C SER A 70 -13.66 -7.09 8.83
N GLY A 71 -12.63 -6.39 9.31
CA GLY A 71 -11.49 -7.05 9.93
C GLY A 71 -10.29 -6.14 10.13
N ILE A 72 -9.22 -6.73 10.65
CA ILE A 72 -7.92 -6.08 10.85
C ILE A 72 -6.90 -6.83 10.01
N PHE A 73 -6.20 -6.09 9.15
CA PHE A 73 -5.23 -6.58 8.21
C PHE A 73 -3.90 -5.85 8.38
N GLN A 74 -2.84 -6.42 7.85
CA GLN A 74 -1.54 -5.79 7.71
C GLN A 74 -1.34 -5.31 6.29
N PHE A 75 -0.60 -4.23 6.11
CA PHE A 75 -0.19 -3.74 4.80
C PHE A 75 1.26 -3.27 4.84
N ASP A 76 1.91 -3.33 3.69
CA ASP A 76 3.25 -2.78 3.44
C ASP A 76 3.21 -1.99 2.13
N ILE A 77 3.94 -0.88 2.09
CA ILE A 77 4.09 -0.06 0.89
C ILE A 77 5.51 -0.20 0.36
N LEU A 78 5.63 -0.88 -0.77
CA LEU A 78 6.86 -1.01 -1.54
C LEU A 78 6.92 0.10 -2.58
N VAL A 79 8.02 0.82 -2.63
CA VAL A 79 8.29 1.84 -3.66
C VAL A 79 9.50 1.42 -4.45
N GLU A 80 9.29 1.15 -5.73
CA GLU A 80 10.32 0.83 -6.70
C GLU A 80 10.70 2.09 -7.47
N ARG A 81 11.99 2.40 -7.52
CA ARG A 81 12.53 3.56 -8.23
C ARG A 81 13.56 3.12 -9.25
N PRO A 82 13.68 3.79 -10.40
CA PRO A 82 14.84 3.62 -11.26
C PRO A 82 16.12 3.98 -10.50
N ASP A 83 17.11 3.09 -10.56
CA ASP A 83 18.42 3.31 -9.98
C ASP A 83 19.48 2.61 -10.85
N PRO A 84 20.22 3.35 -11.70
CA PRO A 84 21.19 2.75 -12.61
C PRO A 84 22.40 2.13 -11.90
N THR A 85 22.54 2.36 -10.58
CA THR A 85 23.61 1.76 -9.78
C THR A 85 23.25 0.37 -9.26
N TRP A 86 21.98 -0.03 -9.35
CA TRP A 86 21.50 -1.36 -8.96
C TRP A 86 21.56 -2.35 -10.13
N PRO A 87 21.83 -3.64 -9.87
CA PRO A 87 21.94 -4.66 -10.92
C PRO A 87 20.72 -4.74 -11.84
N GLU A 88 19.51 -4.51 -11.32
CA GLU A 88 18.26 -4.55 -12.08
C GLU A 88 17.84 -3.17 -12.63
N SER A 89 18.70 -2.16 -12.49
CA SER A 89 18.39 -0.75 -12.77
C SER A 89 17.20 -0.21 -11.96
N GLN A 90 16.80 -0.91 -10.91
CA GLN A 90 15.70 -0.58 -10.02
C GLN A 90 16.10 -0.83 -8.56
N ASN A 91 15.62 0.06 -7.69
CA ASN A 91 15.82 0.01 -6.26
C ASN A 91 14.44 0.00 -5.57
N ALA A 92 14.15 -1.10 -4.86
CA ALA A 92 12.88 -1.35 -4.20
C ALA A 92 13.02 -1.15 -2.69
N ASN A 93 12.22 -0.25 -2.11
CA ASN A 93 12.26 0.06 -0.67
C ASN A 93 10.88 0.01 -0.03
N TYR A 94 10.78 -0.65 1.13
CA TYR A 94 9.59 -0.54 1.98
C TYR A 94 9.61 0.78 2.76
N GLU A 95 8.65 1.65 2.46
CA GLU A 95 8.58 2.97 3.06
C GLU A 95 7.64 3.03 4.24
N TYR A 96 6.49 2.38 4.13
CA TYR A 96 5.44 2.36 5.13
C TYR A 96 4.94 0.94 5.37
N PHE A 97 4.45 0.72 6.57
CA PHE A 97 3.81 -0.53 6.97
C PHE A 97 2.78 -0.25 8.06
N GLY A 98 1.91 -1.21 8.31
CA GLY A 98 1.14 -1.21 9.55
C GLY A 98 -0.20 -1.89 9.41
N ILE A 99 -1.20 -1.30 10.05
CA ILE A 99 -2.51 -1.93 10.25
C ILE A 99 -3.58 -1.24 9.42
N LEU A 100 -4.34 -2.03 8.65
CA LEU A 100 -5.56 -1.63 7.99
C LEU A 100 -6.77 -2.17 8.75
N LYS A 101 -7.68 -1.28 9.16
CA LYS A 101 -8.98 -1.64 9.73
C LYS A 101 -10.05 -1.46 8.67
N VAL A 102 -10.74 -2.54 8.32
CA VAL A 102 -11.92 -2.50 7.44
C VAL A 102 -13.17 -2.55 8.30
N GLN A 103 -14.00 -1.53 8.19
CA GLN A 103 -15.24 -1.38 8.95
C GLN A 103 -16.45 -1.42 8.02
#